data_AF-A0A7I4Z433-F1
#
_entry.id   AF-A0A7I4Z433-F1
#
_cell.length_a   1.000
_cell.length_b   1.000
_cell.length_c   1.000
_cell.angle_alpha   90.00
_cell.angle_beta   90.00
_cell.angle_gamma   90.00
#
_symmetry.space_group_name_H-M   'P 1'
#
loop_
_entity.id
_entity.type
_entity.pdbx_description
1 polymer ?
#
loop_
_entity_poly.entity_id
_entity_poly.type
_entity_poly.pdbx_seq_one_letter_code
_entity_poly.pdbx_strand_id
1 'polypeptide(L)'
;MSYKLTTPKRRLTYYSGKLETLITRYKAEGLETVMLPDEEKEISHNAARGKLQRLGERVGTIETTTTKIEEKLKDYAEAIDSLAEPSPKDVEDFERYSSRGEDAMSMAFDYTLQLQARIRAFDRRTQASQNILTRAEQNAPQMSP
;
A
#
# COMPACT_ATOMS: atom_id res chain seq x y z
N MET A 1 30.93 17.87 10.74
CA MET A 1 29.81 17.89 9.77
C MET A 1 29.18 16.53 9.50
N SER A 2 29.72 15.38 9.97
CA SER A 2 29.21 14.06 9.57
C SER A 2 27.78 13.72 10.05
N TYR A 3 27.32 14.26 11.17
CA TYR A 3 25.98 13.97 11.72
C TYR A 3 24.82 14.44 10.82
N LYS A 4 25.06 15.42 9.92
CA LYS A 4 24.05 15.94 9.00
C LYS A 4 23.61 14.90 7.96
N LEU A 5 24.53 14.06 7.48
CA LEU A 5 24.24 13.01 6.49
C LEU A 5 23.89 11.68 7.14
N THR A 6 24.45 11.37 8.32
CA THR A 6 24.21 10.09 9.01
C THR A 6 22.74 9.89 9.40
N THR A 7 22.06 10.98 9.79
CA THR A 7 20.67 10.88 10.28
C THR A 7 19.67 10.61 9.15
N PRO A 8 19.65 11.39 8.04
CA PRO A 8 18.82 11.10 6.88
C PRO A 8 19.11 9.70 6.31
N LYS A 9 20.38 9.34 6.11
CA LYS A 9 20.81 8.01 5.65
C LYS A 9 20.26 6.87 6.52
N ARG A 10 20.41 6.96 7.85
CA ARG A 10 19.90 5.94 8.78
C ARG A 10 18.38 5.82 8.73
N ARG A 11 17.66 6.96 8.66
CA ARG A 11 16.19 6.97 8.61
C ARG A 11 15.66 6.43 7.29
N LEU A 12 16.28 6.82 6.17
CA LEU A 12 15.96 6.30 4.84
C LEU A 12 16.12 4.79 4.82
N THR A 13 17.28 4.28 5.26
CA THR A 13 17.53 2.83 5.37
C THR A 13 16.46 2.11 6.20
N TYR A 14 16.08 2.69 7.35
CA TYR A 14 15.06 2.12 8.22
C TYR A 14 13.69 2.04 7.54
N TYR A 15 13.24 3.11 6.90
CA TYR A 15 11.92 3.15 6.27
C TYR A 15 11.86 2.29 5.00
N SER A 16 12.92 2.26 4.18
CA SER A 16 13.02 1.35 3.04
C SER A 16 12.93 -0.11 3.48
N GLY A 17 13.72 -0.51 4.48
CA GLY A 17 13.65 -1.88 5.01
C GLY A 17 12.30 -2.22 5.65
N LYS A 18 11.67 -1.25 6.32
CA LYS A 18 10.31 -1.41 6.86
C LYS A 18 9.28 -1.64 5.76
N LEU A 19 9.37 -0.89 4.66
CA LEU A 19 8.47 -1.02 3.51
C LEU A 19 8.64 -2.39 2.83
N GLU A 20 9.88 -2.80 2.57
CA GLU A 20 10.21 -4.13 2.05
C GLU A 20 9.62 -5.26 2.93
N THR A 21 9.76 -5.12 4.26
CA THR A 21 9.23 -6.09 5.23
C THR A 21 7.70 -6.13 5.22
N LEU A 22 7.04 -4.97 5.17
CA LEU A 22 5.58 -4.88 5.10
C LEU A 22 5.04 -5.56 3.84
N ILE A 23 5.63 -5.26 2.67
CA ILE A 23 5.22 -5.87 1.40
C ILE A 23 5.42 -7.38 1.44
N THR A 24 6.58 -7.84 1.91
CA THR A 24 6.89 -9.28 2.04
C THR A 24 5.87 -9.98 2.93
N ARG A 25 5.57 -9.39 4.08
CA ARG A 25 4.56 -9.91 5.02
C ARG A 25 3.17 -9.96 4.37
N TYR A 26 2.76 -8.91 3.69
CA TYR A 26 1.44 -8.83 3.08
C TYR A 26 1.25 -9.83 1.93
N LYS A 27 2.29 -10.04 1.12
CA LYS A 27 2.33 -11.12 0.11
C LYS A 27 2.25 -12.49 0.76
N ALA A 28 2.99 -12.72 1.86
CA ALA A 28 2.92 -13.98 2.60
C ALA A 28 1.54 -14.24 3.22
N GLU A 29 0.81 -13.18 3.58
CA GLU A 29 -0.58 -13.27 4.05
C GLU A 29 -1.61 -13.45 2.91
N GLY A 30 -1.17 -13.45 1.64
CA GLY A 30 -2.01 -13.76 0.48
C GLY A 30 -3.12 -12.73 0.22
N LEU A 31 -2.86 -11.45 0.49
CA LEU A 31 -3.88 -10.39 0.36
C LEU A 31 -4.46 -10.26 -1.05
N GLU A 32 -3.62 -10.49 -2.05
CA GLU A 32 -4.00 -10.52 -3.45
C GLU A 32 -4.94 -11.69 -3.79
N THR A 33 -4.89 -12.78 -3.01
CA THR A 33 -5.67 -14.00 -3.22
C THR A 33 -6.95 -14.09 -2.40
N VAL A 34 -7.29 -13.06 -1.60
CA VAL A 34 -8.50 -13.07 -0.78
C VAL A 34 -9.71 -13.30 -1.68
N MET A 35 -10.32 -14.48 -1.62
CA MET A 35 -11.40 -14.94 -2.51
C MET A 35 -12.60 -14.00 -2.49
N LEU A 36 -13.17 -13.76 -3.68
CA LEU A 36 -14.40 -12.99 -3.83
C LEU A 36 -15.59 -13.87 -3.41
N PRO A 37 -16.70 -13.27 -2.92
CA PRO A 37 -17.84 -14.00 -2.34
C PRO A 37 -18.49 -15.05 -3.24
N ASP A 38 -18.23 -15.04 -4.55
CA ASP A 38 -18.81 -16.04 -5.46
C ASP A 38 -18.17 -17.44 -5.32
N GLU A 39 -16.98 -17.54 -4.70
CA GLU A 39 -16.25 -18.81 -4.56
C GLU A 39 -16.38 -19.46 -3.16
N GLU A 40 -16.74 -18.68 -2.13
CA GLU A 40 -17.08 -19.19 -0.80
C GLU A 40 -18.60 -19.07 -0.61
N LYS A 41 -19.30 -20.21 -0.61
CA LYS A 41 -20.68 -20.32 -0.12
C LYS A 41 -20.84 -19.47 1.15
N GLU A 42 -21.68 -18.44 1.08
CA GLU A 42 -22.11 -17.60 2.20
C GLU A 42 -20.98 -16.95 3.04
N ILE A 43 -20.08 -16.17 2.43
CA ILE A 43 -19.40 -15.14 3.24
C ILE A 43 -20.46 -14.11 3.64
N SER A 44 -20.77 -14.02 4.94
CA SER A 44 -21.60 -12.94 5.49
C SER A 44 -21.07 -11.58 5.01
N HIS A 45 -21.97 -10.68 4.58
CA HIS A 45 -21.64 -9.32 4.12
C HIS A 45 -20.67 -8.58 5.06
N ASN A 46 -20.82 -8.80 6.37
CA ASN A 46 -19.93 -8.25 7.41
C ASN A 46 -18.48 -8.77 7.30
N ALA A 47 -18.28 -10.05 7.00
CA ALA A 47 -16.95 -10.63 6.84
C ALA A 47 -16.27 -10.12 5.55
N ALA A 48 -17.01 -9.95 4.46
CA ALA A 48 -16.50 -9.32 3.23
C ALA A 48 -16.10 -7.86 3.46
N ARG A 49 -16.93 -7.09 4.17
CA ARG A 49 -16.64 -5.71 4.55
C ARG A 49 -15.39 -5.60 5.44
N GLY A 50 -15.24 -6.51 6.40
CA GLY A 50 -14.04 -6.58 7.25
C GLY A 50 -12.76 -6.91 6.47
N LYS A 51 -12.84 -7.81 5.48
CA LYS A 51 -11.74 -8.11 4.55
C LYS A 51 -11.33 -6.86 3.74
N LEU A 52 -12.30 -6.16 3.17
CA LEU A 52 -12.10 -4.90 2.43
C LEU A 52 -11.45 -3.81 3.30
N GLN A 53 -11.96 -3.61 4.51
CA GLN A 53 -11.39 -2.63 5.45
C GLN A 53 -9.92 -2.92 5.73
N ARG A 54 -9.58 -4.18 6.03
CA ARG A 54 -8.19 -4.59 6.29
C ARG A 54 -7.28 -4.37 5.07
N LEU A 55 -7.79 -4.60 3.85
CA LEU A 55 -7.04 -4.29 2.63
C LEU A 55 -6.77 -2.78 2.52
N GLY A 56 -7.78 -1.95 2.76
CA GLY A 56 -7.64 -0.49 2.75
C GLY A 56 -6.64 0.03 3.79
N GLU A 57 -6.69 -0.49 5.03
CA GLU A 57 -5.74 -0.14 6.10
C GLU A 57 -4.30 -0.48 5.75
N ARG A 58 -4.09 -1.61 5.06
CA ARG A 58 -2.76 -2.05 4.63
C ARG A 58 -2.23 -1.21 3.47
N VAL A 59 -3.08 -0.86 2.50
CA VAL A 59 -2.75 0.12 1.46
C VAL A 59 -2.33 1.44 2.10
N GLY A 60 -3.13 1.98 3.02
CA GLY A 60 -2.78 3.22 3.73
C GLY A 60 -1.47 3.13 4.52
N THR A 61 -1.13 1.95 5.05
CA THR A 61 0.15 1.71 5.74
C THR A 61 1.34 1.73 4.77
N ILE A 62 1.19 1.14 3.57
CA ILE A 62 2.19 1.19 2.50
C ILE A 62 2.39 2.62 2.04
N GLU A 63 1.32 3.34 1.74
CA GLU A 63 1.34 4.75 1.29
C GLU A 63 2.02 5.64 2.35
N THR A 64 1.63 5.53 3.62
CA THR A 64 2.24 6.29 4.73
C THR A 64 3.74 6.02 4.86
N THR A 65 4.17 4.77 4.65
CA THR A 65 5.59 4.42 4.74
C THR A 65 6.35 4.93 3.51
N THR A 66 5.73 4.91 2.34
CA THR A 66 6.26 5.46 1.08
C THR A 66 6.49 6.96 1.21
N THR A 67 5.51 7.73 1.69
CA THR A 67 5.66 9.18 1.94
C THR A 67 6.82 9.48 2.89
N LYS A 68 7.03 8.66 3.93
CA LYS A 68 8.17 8.84 4.84
C LYS A 68 9.51 8.60 4.14
N ILE A 69 9.58 7.70 3.16
CA ILE A 69 10.78 7.50 2.35
C ILE A 69 11.02 8.72 1.47
N GLU A 70 10.00 9.23 0.77
CA GLU A 70 10.08 10.45 -0.05
C GLU A 70 10.59 11.65 0.77
N GLU A 71 10.02 11.86 1.96
CA GLU A 71 10.48 12.90 2.89
C GLU A 71 11.95 12.72 3.28
N LYS A 72 12.39 11.49 3.57
CA LYS A 72 13.79 11.25 3.95
C LYS A 72 14.76 11.34 2.76
N LEU A 73 14.32 11.00 1.56
CA LEU A 73 15.10 11.22 0.33
C LEU A 73 15.32 12.72 0.11
N LYS A 74 14.25 13.51 0.23
CA LYS A 74 14.32 14.97 0.17
C LYS A 74 15.25 15.53 1.24
N ASP A 75 15.09 15.12 2.51
CA ASP A 75 15.98 15.56 3.60
C ASP A 75 17.46 15.22 3.30
N TYR A 76 17.72 14.06 2.68
CA TYR A 76 19.09 13.64 2.37
C TYR A 76 19.66 14.45 1.18
N ALA A 77 18.87 14.67 0.13
CA ALA A 77 19.25 15.52 -0.99
C ALA A 77 19.58 16.95 -0.52
N GLU A 78 18.70 17.56 0.27
CA GLU A 78 18.93 18.89 0.85
C GLU A 78 20.19 18.93 1.73
N ALA A 79 20.46 17.85 2.48
CA ALA A 79 21.66 17.77 3.30
C ALA A 79 22.93 17.68 2.46
N ILE A 80 22.90 16.98 1.32
CA ILE A 80 24.02 16.93 0.34
C ILE A 80 24.21 18.29 -0.32
N ASP A 81 23.14 18.91 -0.82
CA ASP A 81 23.19 20.23 -1.47
C ASP A 81 23.68 21.33 -0.53
N SER A 82 23.48 21.16 0.80
CA SER A 82 23.96 22.10 1.81
C SER A 82 25.48 22.02 2.06
N LEU A 83 26.17 21.00 1.53
CA LEU A 83 27.62 20.89 1.63
C LEU A 83 28.26 21.79 0.58
N ALA A 84 29.18 22.65 1.02
CA ALA A 84 29.93 23.51 0.09
C ALA A 84 30.74 22.69 -0.94
N GLU A 85 31.24 21.52 -0.53
CA GLU A 85 31.95 20.58 -1.39
C GLU A 85 31.69 19.13 -0.87
N PRO A 86 30.70 18.42 -1.43
CA PRO A 86 30.45 17.01 -1.10
C PRO A 86 31.66 16.16 -1.49
N SER A 87 32.07 15.21 -0.64
CA SER A 87 33.10 14.27 -1.05
C SER A 87 32.55 13.26 -2.08
N PRO A 88 33.41 12.63 -2.92
CA PRO A 88 32.96 11.58 -3.83
C PRO A 88 32.20 10.45 -3.12
N LYS A 89 32.61 10.13 -1.89
CA LYS A 89 31.94 9.13 -1.05
C LYS A 89 30.54 9.58 -0.60
N ASP A 90 30.34 10.86 -0.31
CA ASP A 90 29.03 11.38 0.08
C ASP A 90 28.03 11.27 -1.08
N VAL A 91 28.49 11.55 -2.30
CA VAL A 91 27.70 11.41 -3.54
C VAL A 91 27.40 9.93 -3.83
N GLU A 92 28.42 9.06 -3.78
CA GLU A 92 28.25 7.60 -3.98
C GLU A 92 27.28 7.00 -2.93
N ASP A 93 27.43 7.37 -1.66
CA ASP A 93 26.49 6.97 -0.62
C ASP A 93 25.09 7.49 -0.95
N PHE A 94 24.94 8.77 -1.30
CA PHE A 94 23.63 9.32 -1.65
C PHE A 94 22.97 8.55 -2.80
N GLU A 95 23.66 8.32 -3.91
CA GLU A 95 23.16 7.54 -5.05
C GLU A 95 22.75 6.12 -4.63
N ARG A 96 23.59 5.44 -3.86
CA ARG A 96 23.31 4.09 -3.38
C ARG A 96 22.06 4.01 -2.51
N TYR A 97 21.93 4.91 -1.54
CA TYR A 97 20.81 4.88 -0.60
C TYR A 97 19.52 5.44 -1.22
N SER A 98 19.63 6.40 -2.14
CA SER A 98 18.49 6.92 -2.89
C SER A 98 17.91 5.87 -3.82
N SER A 99 18.75 5.20 -4.62
CA SER A 99 18.34 4.09 -5.48
C SER A 99 17.63 2.99 -4.70
N ARG A 100 18.14 2.60 -3.52
CA ARG A 100 17.44 1.63 -2.66
C ARG A 100 16.07 2.13 -2.19
N GLY A 101 15.97 3.42 -1.85
CA GLY A 101 14.70 4.05 -1.50
C GLY A 101 13.69 3.97 -2.63
N GLU A 102 14.12 4.34 -3.83
CA GLU A 102 13.34 4.32 -5.07
C GLU A 102 12.89 2.90 -5.44
N ASP A 103 13.77 1.90 -5.33
CA ASP A 103 13.42 0.50 -5.57
C ASP A 103 12.31 0.02 -4.61
N ALA A 104 12.43 0.34 -3.32
CA ALA A 104 11.42 -0.01 -2.32
C ALA A 104 10.07 0.67 -2.61
N MET A 105 10.09 1.93 -3.06
CA MET A 105 8.87 2.66 -3.45
C MET A 105 8.26 2.11 -4.76
N SER A 106 9.09 1.71 -5.73
CA SER A 106 8.64 1.08 -6.97
C SER A 106 7.91 -0.24 -6.69
N MET A 107 8.51 -1.10 -5.85
CA MET A 107 7.85 -2.32 -5.37
C MET A 107 6.53 -2.04 -4.63
N ALA A 108 6.49 -0.98 -3.83
CA ALA A 108 5.30 -0.57 -3.10
C ALA A 108 4.20 -0.07 -4.02
N PHE A 109 4.55 0.69 -5.05
CA PHE A 109 3.63 1.17 -6.07
C PHE A 109 2.96 0.01 -6.80
N ASP A 110 3.75 -0.92 -7.32
CA ASP A 110 3.24 -2.10 -8.03
C ASP A 110 2.30 -2.92 -7.16
N TYR A 111 2.69 -3.17 -5.91
CA TYR A 111 1.86 -3.95 -5.00
C TYR A 111 0.59 -3.20 -4.58
N THR A 112 0.68 -1.89 -4.36
CA THR A 112 -0.48 -1.05 -4.06
C THR A 112 -1.49 -1.06 -5.20
N LEU A 113 -1.03 -0.98 -6.44
CA LEU A 113 -1.88 -1.07 -7.62
C LEU A 113 -2.66 -2.40 -7.65
N GLN A 114 -1.99 -3.51 -7.34
CA GLN A 114 -2.62 -4.83 -7.24
C GLN A 114 -3.71 -4.87 -6.14
N LEU A 115 -3.40 -4.36 -4.94
CA LEU A 115 -4.35 -4.32 -3.83
C LEU A 115 -5.55 -3.42 -4.13
N GLN A 116 -5.33 -2.24 -4.72
CA GLN A 116 -6.39 -1.33 -5.12
C GLN A 116 -7.28 -1.93 -6.22
N ALA A 117 -6.71 -2.63 -7.19
CA ALA A 117 -7.48 -3.37 -8.19
C ALA A 117 -8.38 -4.42 -7.54
N ARG A 118 -7.87 -5.09 -6.48
CA ARG A 118 -8.66 -6.06 -5.70
C ARG A 118 -9.81 -5.41 -4.95
N ILE A 119 -9.55 -4.29 -4.25
CA ILE A 119 -10.59 -3.51 -3.55
C ILE A 119 -11.71 -3.12 -4.53
N ARG A 120 -11.36 -2.55 -5.70
CA ARG A 120 -12.34 -2.16 -6.73
C ARG A 120 -13.13 -3.35 -7.29
N ALA A 121 -12.52 -4.53 -7.37
CA ALA A 121 -13.22 -5.74 -7.79
C ALA A 121 -14.25 -6.18 -6.74
N PHE A 122 -13.90 -6.12 -5.46
CA PHE A 122 -14.81 -6.39 -4.33
C PHE A 122 -15.98 -5.42 -4.28
N ASP A 123 -15.73 -4.11 -4.43
CA ASP A 123 -16.78 -3.09 -4.39
C ASP A 123 -17.80 -3.29 -5.53
N ARG A 124 -17.32 -3.53 -6.75
CA ARG A 124 -18.20 -3.77 -7.91
C ARG A 124 -19.09 -5.00 -7.73
N ARG A 125 -18.56 -6.09 -7.16
CA ARG A 125 -19.35 -7.30 -6.92
C ARG A 125 -20.38 -7.10 -5.81
N THR A 126 -19.99 -6.43 -4.72
CA THR A 126 -20.91 -6.14 -3.61
C THR A 126 -22.10 -5.28 -4.09
N GLN A 127 -21.83 -4.26 -4.91
CA GLN A 127 -22.88 -3.43 -5.52
C GLN A 127 -23.78 -4.24 -6.47
N ALA A 128 -23.20 -5.12 -7.31
CA ALA A 128 -23.97 -5.97 -8.21
C ALA A 128 -24.94 -6.90 -7.44
N SER A 129 -24.47 -7.55 -6.36
CA SER A 129 -25.30 -8.41 -5.52
C SER A 129 -26.44 -7.64 -4.84
N GLN A 130 -26.17 -6.42 -4.35
CA GLN A 130 -27.19 -5.56 -3.74
C GLN A 130 -28.28 -5.14 -4.75
N ASN A 131 -27.89 -4.82 -5.98
CA ASN A 131 -28.82 -4.43 -7.05
C ASN A 131 -29.73 -5.59 -7.50
N ILE A 132 -29.22 -6.83 -7.48
CA ILE A 132 -30.03 -8.02 -7.79
C ILE A 132 -31.07 -8.28 -6.69
N LEU A 133 -30.66 -8.19 -5.42
CA LEU A 133 -31.55 -8.36 -4.26
C LEU A 133 -32.68 -7.33 -4.26
N THR A 134 -32.36 -6.04 -4.42
CA THR A 134 -33.37 -4.97 -4.47
C THR A 134 -34.34 -5.13 -5.64
N ARG A 135 -33.87 -5.58 -6.80
CA ARG A 135 -34.74 -5.85 -7.96
C ARG A 135 -35.65 -7.07 -7.76
N ALA A 136 -35.18 -8.09 -7.04
CA ALA A 136 -35.99 -9.25 -6.68
C ALA A 136 -37.09 -8.88 -5.68
N GLU A 137 -36.80 -8.03 -4.70
CA GLU A 137 -37.77 -7.53 -3.71
C GLU A 137 -38.83 -6.63 -4.35
N GLN A 138 -38.46 -5.80 -5.31
CA GLN A 138 -39.40 -4.92 -6.03
C GLN A 138 -40.33 -5.67 -7.00
N ASN A 139 -39.92 -6.84 -7.49
CA ASN A 139 -40.70 -7.68 -8.40
C ASN A 139 -41.47 -8.80 -7.67
N ALA A 140 -41.44 -8.84 -6.34
CA ALA A 140 -42.22 -9.80 -5.57
C ALA A 140 -43.73 -9.50 -5.74
N PRO A 141 -44.55 -10.47 -6.17
CA PRO A 141 -45.98 -10.26 -6.36
C PRO A 141 -46.61 -9.89 -5.01
N GLN A 142 -47.24 -8.71 -4.92
CA GLN A 142 -48.06 -8.35 -3.77
C GLN A 142 -49.25 -9.32 -3.71
N MET A 143 -49.18 -10.32 -2.83
CA MET A 143 -50.37 -11.06 -2.44
C MET A 143 -51.29 -10.10 -1.71
N SER A 144 -52.32 -9.66 -2.41
CA SER A 144 -53.44 -8.91 -1.84
C SER A 144 -54.22 -9.83 -0.88
N PRO A 145 -54.74 -9.29 0.23
CA PRO A 145 -55.43 -10.06 1.28
C PRO A 145 -56.76 -10.68 0.83
#